data_AF-A0A6P5GH66-F1
#
_entry.id   AF-A0A6P5GH66-F1
#
_cell.length_a   1.000
_cell.length_b   1.000
_cell.length_c   1.000
_cell.angle_alpha   90.00
_cell.angle_beta   90.00
_cell.angle_gamma   90.00
#
_symmetry.space_group_name_H-M   'P 1'
#
loop_
_entity.id
_entity.type
_entity.pdbx_description
1 polymer ?
#
loop_
_entity_poly.entity_id
_entity_poly.type
_entity_poly.pdbx_seq_one_letter_code
_entity_poly.pdbx_strand_id
1 'polypeptide(L)'
;MGDLDFVVGQQFPDVKAFRKAVKEAAIAQHFELKVIKSDLIRYFAKCAKEGCPWRIRAVKLPNSPAFAIRSIDGTHTCGKSAQQGHHQASVDWIVNLIENRLRDDINYKPKDILEDIQKQYGITIPYKQAWRAKERGLAAIYGSSEEGYCLLPSFCEQIKLSNPGSIAQVYTTGSDHRFQKLFISFNASIHGFINSCLPIISLGAMELKSKYLGTLLSITSFDADGGLFPVAFGIVDLETDESWLWFLSEFHNLLERSNETKIPKLTFLSSGEKGINEAVRRKFPTANHAICMRHLTDSINKEFKNSRLVQLLWKAACSITTVGFRERMAEIEEVSPDAAKKIQLFPPNRWAVVHFEGSRFGHLCSNTEDFHQWILDARELPILQVIERIHAKLMSEIDERREKIANWTSVLAPSAEKRISDAVEFACGYQVLRSDEFEFEVLSADRSDIVNIGNRTCSCRDWQLYGIPCSHAVAAIVYCRKDVYDYTEKCFTTEKYREAYSQPLHPIPERGEWGILKESLNEEENRIVRPPKFRRPPGRPEKKRACAEEAGRVKHTVHCSRCNQTGHYKRTCKADTTARLDY
;
A
#
# COMPACT_ATOMS: atom_id res chain seq x y z
N MET A 1 -32.27 6.73 -21.15
CA MET A 1 -31.78 7.89 -21.93
C MET A 1 -33.05 8.59 -22.39
N GLY A 2 -33.41 9.72 -21.76
CA GLY A 2 -34.67 10.42 -22.08
C GLY A 2 -34.59 11.08 -23.45
N ASP A 3 -35.74 11.25 -24.12
CA ASP A 3 -35.85 11.91 -25.41
C ASP A 3 -35.14 13.28 -25.37
N LEU A 4 -34.01 13.39 -26.05
CA LEU A 4 -33.22 14.62 -26.20
C LEU A 4 -33.78 15.49 -27.33
N ASP A 5 -35.11 15.51 -27.47
CA ASP A 5 -35.80 16.32 -28.46
C ASP A 5 -36.07 17.70 -27.89
N PHE A 6 -35.32 18.68 -28.39
CA PHE A 6 -35.53 20.07 -28.03
C PHE A 6 -36.85 20.58 -28.59
N VAL A 7 -37.58 21.36 -27.80
CA VAL A 7 -38.84 22.01 -28.23
C VAL A 7 -38.70 23.52 -28.19
N VAL A 8 -39.27 24.20 -29.17
CA VAL A 8 -39.34 25.67 -29.17
C VAL A 8 -40.13 26.14 -27.94
N GLY A 9 -39.57 27.09 -27.20
CA GLY A 9 -40.12 27.55 -25.91
C GLY A 9 -39.55 26.86 -24.68
N GLN A 10 -38.82 25.73 -24.83
CA GLN A 10 -38.13 25.07 -23.72
C GLN A 10 -37.12 26.04 -23.06
N GLN A 11 -37.13 26.07 -21.73
CA GLN A 11 -36.31 26.97 -20.93
C GLN A 11 -35.21 26.22 -20.18
N PHE A 12 -34.06 26.87 -20.04
CA PHE A 12 -32.91 26.41 -19.28
C PHE A 12 -32.53 27.49 -18.26
N PRO A 13 -32.08 27.11 -17.05
CA PRO A 13 -31.82 28.06 -15.96
C PRO A 13 -30.73 29.08 -16.31
N ASP A 14 -29.76 28.69 -17.14
CA ASP A 14 -28.74 29.59 -17.68
C ASP A 14 -28.17 29.11 -19.03
N VAL A 15 -27.27 29.92 -19.61
CA VAL A 15 -26.59 29.57 -20.87
C VAL A 15 -25.67 28.35 -20.73
N LYS A 16 -25.15 28.05 -19.53
CA LYS A 16 -24.26 26.89 -19.31
C LYS A 16 -25.05 25.60 -19.39
N ALA A 17 -26.20 25.53 -18.73
CA ALA A 17 -27.15 24.43 -18.78
C ALA A 17 -27.63 24.17 -20.22
N PHE A 18 -28.00 25.23 -20.94
CA PHE A 18 -28.36 25.10 -22.36
C PHE A 18 -27.21 24.56 -23.22
N ARG A 19 -26.00 25.12 -23.08
CA ARG A 19 -24.81 24.63 -23.81
C ARG A 19 -24.49 23.16 -23.48
N LYS A 20 -24.66 22.75 -22.22
CA LYS A 20 -24.48 21.35 -21.78
C LYS A 20 -25.48 20.45 -22.48
N ALA A 21 -26.77 20.79 -22.44
CA ALA A 21 -27.83 20.02 -23.08
C ALA A 21 -27.62 19.87 -24.59
N VAL A 22 -27.30 20.96 -25.30
CA VAL A 22 -27.06 20.90 -26.76
C VAL A 22 -25.82 20.07 -27.12
N LYS A 23 -24.78 20.08 -26.27
CA LYS A 23 -23.61 19.19 -26.46
C LYS A 23 -23.96 17.73 -26.22
N GLU A 24 -24.74 17.42 -25.20
CA GLU A 24 -25.19 16.05 -24.89
C GLU A 24 -26.08 15.49 -26.00
N ALA A 25 -27.00 16.31 -26.53
CA ALA A 25 -27.82 15.95 -27.68
C ALA A 25 -26.96 15.70 -28.94
N ALA A 26 -25.96 16.55 -29.20
CA ALA A 26 -25.02 16.36 -30.30
C ALA A 26 -24.30 15.00 -30.21
N ILE A 27 -23.82 14.64 -29.02
CA ILE A 27 -23.16 13.35 -28.75
C ILE A 27 -24.13 12.18 -28.94
N ALA A 28 -25.32 12.25 -28.33
CA ALA A 28 -26.31 11.17 -28.37
C ALA A 28 -26.87 10.93 -29.78
N GLN A 29 -27.03 11.99 -30.58
CA GLN A 29 -27.56 11.91 -31.93
C GLN A 29 -26.44 11.79 -33.00
N HIS A 30 -25.18 11.75 -32.59
CA HIS A 30 -24.00 11.59 -33.44
C HIS A 30 -23.85 12.65 -34.54
N PHE A 31 -24.02 13.93 -34.18
CA PHE A 31 -23.74 15.05 -35.09
C PHE A 31 -22.74 16.03 -34.49
N GLU A 32 -21.91 16.62 -35.35
CA GLU A 32 -20.95 17.65 -34.95
C GLU A 32 -21.62 19.03 -34.85
N LEU A 33 -21.38 19.72 -33.74
CA LEU A 33 -21.94 21.05 -33.45
C LEU A 33 -20.95 22.16 -33.81
N LYS A 34 -21.35 23.08 -34.69
CA LYS A 34 -20.62 24.32 -34.99
C LYS A 34 -21.35 25.52 -34.40
N VAL A 35 -20.71 26.19 -33.45
CA VAL A 35 -21.24 27.43 -32.87
C VAL A 35 -21.07 28.56 -33.88
N ILE A 36 -22.16 29.24 -34.21
CA ILE A 36 -22.14 30.42 -35.08
C ILE A 36 -21.97 31.68 -34.24
N LYS A 37 -22.72 31.78 -33.15
CA LYS A 37 -22.67 32.93 -32.24
C LYS A 37 -22.98 32.52 -30.82
N SER A 38 -22.20 33.03 -29.89
CA SER A 38 -22.37 32.76 -28.46
C SER A 38 -21.94 34.00 -27.68
N ASP A 39 -22.92 34.76 -27.19
CA ASP A 39 -22.72 35.97 -26.41
C ASP A 39 -23.58 35.92 -25.12
N LEU A 40 -23.63 37.02 -24.36
CA LEU A 40 -24.37 37.08 -23.09
C LEU A 40 -25.91 37.03 -23.25
N ILE A 41 -26.43 37.24 -24.45
CA ILE A 41 -27.87 37.37 -24.71
C ILE A 41 -28.41 36.29 -25.66
N ARG A 42 -27.57 35.64 -26.46
CA ARG A 42 -27.98 34.60 -27.41
C ARG A 42 -26.93 33.53 -27.60
N TYR A 43 -27.42 32.34 -27.94
CA TYR A 43 -26.63 31.22 -28.41
C TYR A 43 -27.24 30.69 -29.71
N PHE A 44 -26.43 30.59 -30.75
CA PHE A 44 -26.83 30.11 -32.07
C PHE A 44 -25.80 29.11 -32.58
N ALA A 45 -26.27 27.90 -32.88
CA ALA A 45 -25.44 26.82 -33.38
C ALA A 45 -26.10 26.11 -34.55
N LYS A 46 -25.30 25.44 -35.37
CA LYS A 46 -25.73 24.61 -36.49
C LYS A 46 -25.00 23.28 -36.50
N CYS A 47 -25.49 22.35 -37.30
CA CYS A 47 -24.71 21.17 -37.64
C CYS A 47 -23.45 21.60 -38.43
N ALA A 48 -22.32 20.98 -38.12
CA ALA A 48 -21.04 21.29 -38.75
C ALA A 48 -20.93 20.71 -40.17
N LYS A 49 -21.71 19.66 -40.51
CA LYS A 49 -21.69 19.04 -41.83
C LYS A 49 -22.21 20.02 -42.88
N GLU A 50 -21.46 20.17 -43.97
CA GLU A 50 -21.87 21.00 -45.09
C GLU A 50 -23.19 20.51 -45.69
N GLY A 51 -24.08 21.45 -46.04
CA GLY A 51 -25.41 21.16 -46.57
C GLY A 51 -26.45 20.70 -45.54
N CYS A 52 -26.10 20.49 -44.27
CA CYS A 52 -27.08 20.13 -43.25
C CYS A 52 -27.92 21.36 -42.84
N PRO A 53 -29.27 21.30 -42.91
CA PRO A 53 -30.12 22.46 -42.65
C PRO A 53 -30.34 22.72 -41.15
N TRP A 54 -30.00 21.77 -40.27
CA TRP A 54 -30.28 21.85 -38.83
C TRP A 54 -29.56 23.03 -38.13
N ARG A 55 -30.34 23.84 -37.40
CA ARG A 55 -29.88 24.96 -36.57
C ARG A 55 -30.73 25.09 -35.30
N ILE A 56 -30.10 25.60 -34.25
CA ILE A 56 -30.78 25.90 -32.98
C ILE A 56 -30.39 27.30 -32.48
N ARG A 57 -31.40 28.06 -32.05
CA ARG A 57 -31.24 29.40 -31.48
C ARG A 57 -31.92 29.49 -30.12
N ALA A 58 -31.16 29.86 -29.10
CA ALA A 58 -31.69 30.24 -27.79
C ALA A 58 -31.33 31.68 -27.43
N VAL A 59 -32.19 32.34 -26.67
CA VAL A 59 -32.06 33.74 -26.26
C VAL A 59 -32.36 33.86 -24.77
N LYS A 60 -31.61 34.73 -24.08
CA LYS A 60 -31.81 35.05 -22.67
C LYS A 60 -33.18 35.70 -22.46
N LEU A 61 -33.87 35.32 -21.39
CA LEU A 61 -35.13 35.94 -21.00
C LEU A 61 -34.88 37.30 -20.32
N PRO A 62 -35.77 38.30 -20.52
CA PRO A 62 -35.68 39.56 -19.81
C PRO A 62 -35.67 39.35 -18.29
N ASN A 63 -34.81 40.07 -17.57
CA ASN A 63 -34.72 40.05 -16.10
C ASN A 63 -34.48 38.66 -15.47
N SER A 64 -33.99 37.69 -16.24
CA SER A 64 -33.69 36.34 -15.76
C SER A 64 -32.38 35.82 -16.35
N PRO A 65 -31.59 35.00 -15.63
CA PRO A 65 -30.44 34.30 -16.20
C PRO A 65 -30.86 33.23 -17.23
N ALA A 66 -32.14 32.85 -17.26
CA ALA A 66 -32.66 31.75 -18.07
C ALA A 66 -32.59 32.02 -19.58
N PHE A 67 -32.42 30.94 -20.34
CA PHE A 67 -32.40 30.92 -21.80
C PHE A 67 -33.57 30.11 -22.32
N ALA A 68 -34.29 30.63 -23.30
CA ALA A 68 -35.37 29.92 -23.98
C ALA A 68 -35.00 29.63 -25.43
N ILE A 69 -35.34 28.44 -25.92
CA ILE A 69 -35.20 28.08 -27.33
C ILE A 69 -36.22 28.89 -28.13
N ARG A 70 -35.75 29.67 -29.11
CA ARG A 70 -36.58 30.53 -29.97
C ARG A 70 -36.83 29.93 -31.34
N SER A 71 -35.87 29.20 -31.90
CA SER A 71 -36.06 28.48 -33.15
C SER A 71 -35.21 27.20 -33.18
N ILE A 72 -35.78 26.18 -33.82
CA ILE A 72 -35.11 24.96 -34.24
C ILE A 72 -35.47 24.82 -35.71
N ASP A 73 -34.50 24.99 -36.58
CA ASP A 73 -34.72 25.11 -38.02
C ASP A 73 -34.09 23.91 -38.73
N GLY A 74 -34.84 23.25 -39.62
CA GLY A 74 -34.36 22.13 -40.44
C GLY A 74 -34.17 20.80 -39.68
N THR A 75 -34.22 19.69 -40.41
CA THR A 75 -33.94 18.34 -39.88
C THR A 75 -32.52 17.91 -40.21
N HIS A 76 -31.93 17.03 -39.40
CA HIS A 76 -30.61 16.50 -39.69
C HIS A 76 -30.63 15.66 -40.98
N THR A 77 -29.91 16.09 -42.01
CA THR A 77 -29.64 15.29 -43.23
C THR A 77 -28.25 14.62 -43.17
N CYS A 78 -27.50 14.89 -42.10
CA CYS A 78 -26.22 14.25 -41.82
C CYS A 78 -26.47 12.84 -41.25
N GLY A 79 -26.06 11.79 -41.96
CA GLY A 79 -26.01 10.44 -41.40
C GLY A 79 -25.19 10.38 -40.11
N LYS A 80 -25.54 9.46 -39.20
CA LYS A 80 -24.88 9.25 -37.89
C LYS A 80 -23.43 8.82 -38.09
N SER A 81 -22.50 9.77 -38.10
CA SER A 81 -21.07 9.49 -38.28
C SER A 81 -20.42 9.22 -36.93
N ALA A 82 -20.70 8.05 -36.34
CA ALA A 82 -20.28 7.72 -34.97
C ALA A 82 -18.84 7.18 -34.84
N GLN A 83 -18.12 6.96 -35.95
CA GLN A 83 -16.93 6.10 -35.91
C GLN A 83 -15.56 6.79 -35.74
N GLN A 84 -15.47 8.12 -35.83
CA GLN A 84 -14.19 8.84 -35.77
C GLN A 84 -14.23 10.05 -34.83
N GLY A 85 -14.18 9.82 -33.51
CA GLY A 85 -14.13 10.91 -32.54
C GLY A 85 -15.41 11.75 -32.46
N HIS A 86 -15.49 12.63 -31.47
CA HIS A 86 -16.57 13.62 -31.34
C HIS A 86 -16.02 14.88 -30.67
N HIS A 87 -15.98 16.02 -31.35
CA HIS A 87 -15.33 17.24 -30.80
C HIS A 87 -16.02 17.75 -29.54
N GLN A 88 -17.33 17.50 -29.41
CA GLN A 88 -18.12 17.93 -28.25
C GLN A 88 -17.89 17.04 -27.02
N ALA A 89 -17.31 15.84 -27.17
CA ALA A 89 -16.93 14.95 -26.07
C ALA A 89 -15.66 15.44 -25.36
N SER A 90 -15.67 16.69 -24.89
CA SER A 90 -14.54 17.38 -24.25
C SER A 90 -14.10 16.75 -22.93
N VAL A 91 -12.89 17.07 -22.45
CA VAL A 91 -12.39 16.61 -21.14
C VAL A 91 -13.38 16.94 -20.00
N ASP A 92 -13.97 18.14 -19.99
CA ASP A 92 -14.91 18.54 -18.94
C ASP A 92 -16.23 17.76 -19.00
N TRP A 93 -16.67 17.39 -20.20
CA TRP A 93 -17.83 16.50 -20.36
C TRP A 93 -17.54 15.12 -19.78
N ILE A 94 -16.35 14.56 -20.07
CA ILE A 94 -15.92 13.26 -19.54
C ILE A 94 -15.80 13.33 -18.00
N VAL A 95 -15.22 14.39 -17.43
CA VAL A 95 -15.10 14.58 -15.97
C VAL A 95 -16.48 14.48 -15.30
N ASN A 96 -17.46 15.23 -15.79
CA ASN A 96 -18.82 15.21 -15.23
C ASN A 96 -19.49 13.83 -15.35
N LEU A 97 -19.16 13.06 -16.39
CA LEU A 97 -19.69 11.71 -16.60
C LEU A 97 -19.07 10.71 -15.61
N ILE A 98 -17.77 10.83 -15.33
CA ILE A 98 -17.01 9.86 -14.54
C ILE A 98 -16.89 10.24 -13.06
N GLU A 99 -17.30 11.44 -12.65
CA GLU A 99 -17.07 11.97 -11.29
C GLU A 99 -17.59 11.03 -10.19
N ASN A 100 -18.85 10.60 -10.27
CA ASN A 100 -19.42 9.67 -9.29
C ASN A 100 -18.69 8.32 -9.31
N ARG A 101 -18.37 7.80 -10.50
CA ARG A 101 -17.59 6.55 -10.62
C ARG A 101 -16.19 6.68 -10.04
N LEU A 102 -15.56 7.85 -10.11
CA LEU A 102 -14.26 8.09 -9.51
C LEU A 102 -14.33 8.22 -7.98
N ARG A 103 -15.47 8.67 -7.43
CA ARG A 103 -15.71 8.64 -5.97
C ARG A 103 -15.87 7.20 -5.47
N ASP A 104 -16.54 6.36 -6.24
CA ASP A 104 -16.76 4.95 -5.90
C ASP A 104 -15.51 4.10 -6.15
N ASP A 105 -14.80 4.33 -7.26
CA ASP A 105 -13.61 3.60 -7.68
C ASP A 105 -12.53 4.54 -8.23
N ILE A 106 -11.58 4.90 -7.36
CA ILE A 106 -10.39 5.68 -7.74
C ILE A 106 -9.52 4.96 -8.78
N ASN A 107 -9.62 3.64 -8.89
CA ASN A 107 -8.84 2.82 -9.83
C ASN A 107 -9.42 2.78 -11.24
N TYR A 108 -10.59 3.39 -11.47
CA TYR A 108 -11.26 3.43 -12.77
C TYR A 108 -10.28 3.83 -13.89
N LYS A 109 -9.94 2.91 -14.78
CA LYS A 109 -8.78 3.12 -15.67
C LYS A 109 -9.21 3.96 -16.87
N PRO A 110 -8.28 4.72 -17.48
CA PRO A 110 -8.55 5.40 -18.73
C PRO A 110 -9.09 4.47 -19.82
N LYS A 111 -8.68 3.19 -19.85
CA LYS A 111 -9.22 2.20 -20.79
C LYS A 111 -10.69 1.88 -20.53
N ASP A 112 -11.07 1.73 -19.26
CA ASP A 112 -12.43 1.43 -18.85
C ASP A 112 -13.34 2.64 -19.19
N ILE A 113 -12.84 3.87 -18.99
CA ILE A 113 -13.49 5.10 -19.45
C ILE A 113 -13.75 5.08 -20.97
N LEU A 114 -12.78 4.63 -21.77
CA LEU A 114 -12.97 4.50 -23.23
C LEU A 114 -14.07 3.49 -23.57
N GLU A 115 -14.03 2.31 -22.95
CA GLU A 115 -14.98 1.22 -23.20
C GLU A 115 -16.39 1.62 -22.79
N ASP A 116 -16.56 2.28 -21.65
CA ASP A 116 -17.85 2.71 -21.16
C ASP A 116 -18.45 3.83 -22.03
N ILE A 117 -17.64 4.79 -22.45
CA ILE A 117 -18.08 5.84 -23.38
C ILE A 117 -18.49 5.22 -24.73
N GLN A 118 -17.73 4.24 -25.23
CA GLN A 118 -18.08 3.53 -26.45
C GLN A 118 -19.38 2.73 -26.30
N LYS A 119 -19.57 2.02 -25.18
CA LYS A 119 -20.77 1.22 -24.92
C LYS A 119 -22.02 2.08 -24.73
N GLN A 120 -21.91 3.19 -24.00
CA GLN A 120 -23.05 4.04 -23.65
C GLN A 120 -23.43 5.04 -24.74
N TYR A 121 -22.42 5.59 -25.43
CA TYR A 121 -22.61 6.71 -26.36
C TYR A 121 -22.19 6.38 -27.79
N GLY A 122 -21.66 5.18 -28.07
CA GLY A 122 -21.27 4.77 -29.42
C GLY A 122 -20.12 5.56 -30.03
N ILE A 123 -19.42 6.40 -29.24
CA ILE A 123 -18.31 7.24 -29.71
C ILE A 123 -16.96 6.71 -29.23
N THR A 124 -15.93 6.93 -30.02
CA THR A 124 -14.53 6.68 -29.64
C THR A 124 -13.87 7.99 -29.21
N ILE A 125 -13.05 7.96 -28.14
CA ILE A 125 -12.25 9.12 -27.74
C ILE A 125 -10.76 8.74 -27.64
N PRO A 126 -9.82 9.69 -27.79
CA PRO A 126 -8.41 9.41 -27.60
C PRO A 126 -8.08 9.02 -26.16
N TYR A 127 -7.19 8.03 -25.97
CA TYR A 127 -6.72 7.62 -24.64
C TYR A 127 -6.20 8.79 -23.78
N LYS A 128 -5.43 9.71 -24.39
CA LYS A 128 -4.91 10.90 -23.68
C LYS A 128 -6.02 11.78 -23.11
N GLN A 129 -7.19 11.79 -23.75
CA GLN A 129 -8.32 12.58 -23.31
C GLN A 129 -9.02 11.94 -22.11
N ALA A 130 -9.24 10.62 -22.14
CA ALA A 130 -9.72 9.87 -20.98
C ALA A 130 -8.77 9.98 -19.78
N TRP A 131 -7.46 9.88 -20.02
CA TRP A 131 -6.46 10.07 -18.96
C TRP A 131 -6.52 11.49 -18.37
N ARG A 132 -6.53 12.55 -19.20
CA ARG A 132 -6.67 13.94 -18.70
C ARG A 132 -7.97 14.18 -17.92
N ALA A 133 -9.06 13.56 -18.35
CA ALA A 133 -10.34 13.66 -17.65
C ALA A 133 -10.28 12.98 -16.27
N LYS A 134 -9.69 11.78 -16.20
CA LYS A 134 -9.44 11.13 -14.91
C LYS A 134 -8.61 12.02 -13.96
N GLU A 135 -7.46 12.52 -14.42
CA GLU A 135 -6.59 13.36 -13.58
C GLU A 135 -7.32 14.63 -13.10
N ARG A 136 -8.12 15.25 -13.97
CA ARG A 136 -8.92 16.44 -13.61
C ARG A 136 -10.05 16.10 -12.64
N GLY A 137 -10.72 14.97 -12.80
CA GLY A 137 -11.75 14.50 -11.88
C GLY A 137 -11.18 14.20 -10.49
N LEU A 138 -10.05 13.50 -10.42
CA LEU A 138 -9.36 13.24 -9.16
C LEU A 138 -8.91 14.54 -8.46
N ALA A 139 -8.38 15.50 -9.22
CA ALA A 139 -8.01 16.81 -8.67
C ALA A 139 -9.23 17.62 -8.17
N ALA A 140 -10.40 17.46 -8.79
CA ALA A 140 -11.64 18.08 -8.33
C ALA A 140 -12.19 17.44 -7.05
N ILE A 141 -11.98 16.13 -6.87
CA ILE A 141 -12.43 15.39 -5.68
C ILE A 141 -11.47 15.59 -4.50
N TYR A 142 -10.16 15.47 -4.72
CA TYR A 142 -9.16 15.39 -3.65
C TYR A 142 -8.26 16.62 -3.52
N GLY A 143 -8.39 17.59 -4.44
CA GLY A 143 -7.46 18.70 -4.57
C GLY A 143 -6.22 18.33 -5.38
N SER A 144 -5.38 19.34 -5.62
CA SER A 144 -4.14 19.13 -6.38
C SER A 144 -3.03 18.49 -5.52
N SER A 145 -2.03 17.88 -6.16
CA SER A 145 -0.85 17.38 -5.42
C SER A 145 -0.14 18.49 -4.66
N GLU A 146 -0.03 19.69 -5.24
CA GLU A 146 0.54 20.88 -4.61
C GLU A 146 -0.22 21.31 -3.36
N GLU A 147 -1.54 21.39 -3.46
CA GLU A 147 -2.41 21.73 -2.34
C GLU A 147 -2.26 20.74 -1.18
N GLY A 148 -2.11 19.45 -1.50
CA GLY A 148 -1.83 18.41 -0.50
C GLY A 148 -0.59 18.72 0.36
N TYR A 149 0.49 19.27 -0.23
CA TYR A 149 1.66 19.69 0.55
C TYR A 149 1.39 20.95 1.37
N CYS A 150 0.73 21.95 0.79
CA CYS A 150 0.40 23.20 1.48
C CYS A 150 -0.42 22.96 2.75
N LEU A 151 -1.28 21.92 2.74
CA LEU A 151 -2.17 21.55 3.84
C LEU A 151 -1.52 20.67 4.93
N LEU A 152 -0.31 20.14 4.71
CA LEU A 152 0.32 19.21 5.65
C LEU A 152 0.48 19.76 7.08
N PRO A 153 0.94 21.00 7.32
CA PRO A 153 1.08 21.52 8.68
C PRO A 153 -0.26 21.51 9.42
N SER A 154 -1.29 22.10 8.81
CA SER A 154 -2.64 22.14 9.40
C SER A 154 -3.19 20.74 9.63
N PHE A 155 -2.96 19.80 8.70
CA PHE A 155 -3.40 18.43 8.89
C PHE A 155 -2.67 17.71 10.03
N CYS A 156 -1.36 17.93 10.19
CA CYS A 156 -0.60 17.40 11.32
C CYS A 156 -1.12 17.95 12.65
N GLU A 157 -1.49 19.23 12.72
CA GLU A 157 -2.17 19.79 13.89
C GLU A 157 -3.52 19.13 14.15
N GLN A 158 -4.35 18.94 13.12
CA GLN A 158 -5.64 18.26 13.28
C GLN A 158 -5.49 16.81 13.78
N ILE A 159 -4.45 16.09 13.34
CA ILE A 159 -4.12 14.77 13.89
C ILE A 159 -3.84 14.87 15.39
N LYS A 160 -2.98 15.81 15.81
CA LYS A 160 -2.61 15.98 17.23
C LYS A 160 -3.79 16.42 18.10
N LEU A 161 -4.63 17.31 17.59
CA LEU A 161 -5.82 17.81 18.29
C LEU A 161 -6.90 16.73 18.43
N SER A 162 -7.20 16.02 17.34
CA SER A 162 -8.25 15.00 17.33
C SER A 162 -7.81 13.72 18.06
N ASN A 163 -6.50 13.43 18.07
CA ASN A 163 -5.92 12.27 18.71
C ASN A 163 -4.78 12.68 19.66
N PRO A 164 -5.10 13.20 20.86
CA PRO A 164 -4.11 13.63 21.85
C PRO A 164 -3.05 12.56 22.13
N GLY A 165 -1.79 12.98 22.26
CA GLY A 165 -0.62 12.10 22.42
C GLY A 165 -0.01 11.60 21.11
N SER A 166 -0.69 11.78 19.97
CA SER A 166 -0.13 11.43 18.66
C SER A 166 1.02 12.37 18.27
N ILE A 167 1.97 11.85 17.51
CA ILE A 167 3.03 12.65 16.88
C ILE A 167 2.72 12.76 15.40
N ALA A 168 2.65 13.98 14.89
CA ALA A 168 2.60 14.28 13.46
C ALA A 168 3.47 15.51 13.20
N GLN A 169 4.57 15.34 12.46
CA GLN A 169 5.55 16.38 12.22
C GLN A 169 6.01 16.40 10.77
N VAL A 170 5.92 17.57 10.15
CA VAL A 170 6.42 17.84 8.80
C VAL A 170 7.72 18.66 8.86
N TYR A 171 8.71 18.23 8.09
CA TYR A 171 10.03 18.85 8.02
C TYR A 171 10.25 19.43 6.63
N THR A 172 10.76 20.66 6.62
CA THR A 172 11.05 21.40 5.39
C THR A 172 12.52 21.69 5.23
N THR A 173 12.98 21.84 3.99
CA THR A 173 14.34 22.23 3.64
C THR A 173 14.36 23.51 2.80
N GLY A 174 15.46 24.25 2.90
CA GLY A 174 15.69 25.50 2.17
C GLY A 174 14.86 26.69 2.66
N SER A 175 15.16 27.86 2.10
CA SER A 175 14.45 29.11 2.41
C SER A 175 13.02 29.17 1.82
N ASP A 176 12.68 28.28 0.89
CA ASP A 176 11.35 28.19 0.27
C ASP A 176 10.44 27.13 0.91
N HIS A 177 10.83 26.60 2.09
CA HIS A 177 10.04 25.65 2.89
C HIS A 177 9.52 24.45 2.08
N ARG A 178 10.43 23.79 1.36
CA ARG A 178 10.10 22.62 0.55
C ARG A 178 9.97 21.39 1.44
N PHE A 179 8.96 20.58 1.19
CA PHE A 179 8.78 19.29 1.83
C PHE A 179 10.07 18.46 1.72
N GLN A 180 10.51 17.93 2.86
CA GLN A 180 11.61 16.99 2.94
C GLN A 180 11.14 15.66 3.51
N LYS A 181 10.52 15.70 4.70
CA LYS A 181 10.13 14.50 5.45
C LYS A 181 8.86 14.75 6.26
N LEU A 182 8.14 13.69 6.58
CA LEU A 182 6.96 13.67 7.45
C LEU A 182 7.04 12.43 8.33
N PHE A 183 6.80 12.56 9.62
CA PHE A 183 6.67 11.46 10.56
C PHE A 183 5.30 11.48 11.24
N ILE A 184 4.60 10.34 11.25
CA ILE A 184 3.31 10.19 11.93
C ILE A 184 3.30 8.88 12.74
N SER A 185 2.89 8.99 14.00
CA SER A 185 2.48 7.87 14.84
C SER A 185 1.28 8.28 15.68
N PHE A 186 0.18 7.53 15.57
CA PHE A 186 -1.02 7.77 16.36
C PHE A 186 -0.83 7.25 17.78
N ASN A 187 -1.37 7.95 18.78
CA ASN A 187 -1.28 7.54 20.19
C ASN A 187 -1.77 6.10 20.39
N ALA A 188 -2.89 5.73 19.75
CA ALA A 188 -3.45 4.38 19.83
C ALA A 188 -2.47 3.30 19.33
N SER A 189 -1.77 3.58 18.23
CA SER A 189 -0.76 2.67 17.66
C SER A 189 0.44 2.50 18.58
N ILE A 190 1.06 3.59 19.04
CA ILE A 190 2.25 3.47 19.88
C ILE A 190 1.94 2.85 21.25
N HIS A 191 0.81 3.23 21.85
CA HIS A 191 0.36 2.67 23.13
C HIS A 191 0.09 1.16 23.01
N GLY A 192 -0.62 0.72 21.97
CA GLY A 192 -0.90 -0.70 21.75
C GLY A 192 0.37 -1.51 21.52
N PHE A 193 1.33 -0.95 20.78
CA PHE A 193 2.63 -1.60 20.56
C PHE A 193 3.39 -1.82 21.87
N ILE A 194 3.60 -0.77 22.65
CA ILE A 194 4.44 -0.81 23.85
C ILE A 194 3.87 -1.76 24.90
N ASN A 195 2.56 -1.72 25.10
CA ASN A 195 1.94 -2.44 26.20
C ASN A 195 1.59 -3.88 25.85
N SER A 196 1.46 -4.23 24.57
CA SER A 196 0.74 -5.45 24.22
C SER A 196 1.18 -6.24 22.99
N CYS A 197 1.81 -5.60 21.99
CA CYS A 197 2.27 -6.32 20.79
C CYS A 197 3.50 -7.20 21.07
N LEU A 198 3.81 -8.08 20.12
CA LEU A 198 5.09 -8.77 20.13
C LEU A 198 6.23 -7.74 20.01
N PRO A 199 7.37 -7.93 20.71
CA PRO A 199 8.51 -7.01 20.65
C PRO A 199 9.33 -7.17 19.35
N ILE A 200 8.63 -7.31 18.23
CA ILE A 200 9.15 -7.42 16.89
C ILE A 200 8.75 -6.15 16.13
N ILE A 201 9.71 -5.55 15.46
CA ILE A 201 9.52 -4.42 14.57
C ILE A 201 9.86 -4.84 13.14
N SER A 202 8.87 -4.78 12.25
CA SER A 202 9.08 -4.93 10.82
C SER A 202 9.27 -3.55 10.18
N LEU A 203 10.32 -3.42 9.35
CA LEU A 203 10.66 -2.21 8.62
C LEU A 203 10.47 -2.43 7.12
N GLY A 204 9.87 -1.46 6.44
CA GLY A 204 9.60 -1.57 5.01
C GLY A 204 9.43 -0.21 4.34
N ALA A 205 9.69 -0.19 3.03
CA ALA A 205 9.54 0.98 2.19
C ALA A 205 8.66 0.70 0.96
N MET A 206 7.79 1.66 0.63
CA MET A 206 7.01 1.69 -0.61
C MET A 206 7.26 3.00 -1.36
N GLU A 207 7.55 2.89 -2.66
CA GLU A 207 7.56 4.04 -3.55
C GLU A 207 6.14 4.58 -3.81
N LEU A 208 5.96 5.87 -3.54
CA LEU A 208 4.79 6.65 -3.92
C LEU A 208 4.91 7.11 -5.37
N LYS A 209 3.80 7.07 -6.11
CA LYS A 209 3.75 7.29 -7.55
C LYS A 209 2.97 8.56 -7.94
N SER A 210 2.78 9.44 -6.97
CA SER A 210 2.21 10.77 -7.17
C SER A 210 3.09 11.63 -8.09
N LYS A 211 2.63 12.85 -8.38
CA LYS A 211 3.34 13.83 -9.24
C LYS A 211 4.78 14.12 -8.78
N TYR A 212 5.02 14.10 -7.47
CA TYR A 212 6.30 14.46 -6.85
C TYR A 212 7.13 13.25 -6.38
N LEU A 213 6.63 12.03 -6.63
CA LEU A 213 7.20 10.79 -6.09
C LEU A 213 7.37 10.87 -4.56
N GLY A 214 8.22 10.01 -4.01
CA GLY A 214 8.51 9.91 -2.59
C GLY A 214 8.52 8.45 -2.15
N THR A 215 8.98 8.22 -0.93
CA THR A 215 8.99 6.89 -0.32
C THR A 215 8.24 6.95 0.99
N LEU A 216 7.26 6.05 1.14
CA LEU A 216 6.64 5.74 2.41
C LEU A 216 7.51 4.74 3.16
N LEU A 217 8.02 5.13 4.32
CA LEU A 217 8.68 4.27 5.29
C LEU A 217 7.65 3.80 6.32
N SER A 218 7.71 2.54 6.74
CA SER A 218 6.74 1.96 7.67
C SER A 218 7.42 1.18 8.78
N ILE A 219 6.82 1.27 9.96
CA ILE A 219 7.11 0.49 11.16
C ILE A 219 5.82 -0.24 11.52
N THR A 220 5.88 -1.56 11.49
CA THR A 220 4.76 -2.42 11.86
C THR A 220 5.24 -3.46 12.88
N SER A 221 4.31 -4.01 13.63
CA SER A 221 4.51 -5.08 14.60
C SER A 221 3.45 -6.16 14.40
N PHE A 222 3.45 -7.15 15.28
CA PHE A 222 2.49 -8.25 15.29
C PHE A 222 1.66 -8.18 16.56
N ASP A 223 0.33 -8.29 16.41
CA ASP A 223 -0.56 -8.47 17.56
C ASP A 223 -0.37 -9.87 18.19
N ALA A 224 -1.06 -10.15 19.30
CA ALA A 224 -0.95 -11.43 20.00
C ALA A 224 -1.38 -12.65 19.17
N ASP A 225 -2.13 -12.46 18.08
CA ASP A 225 -2.58 -13.51 17.16
C ASP A 225 -1.72 -13.57 15.87
N GLY A 226 -0.63 -12.79 15.81
CA GLY A 226 0.25 -12.70 14.63
C GLY A 226 -0.28 -11.81 13.50
N GLY A 227 -1.32 -11.01 13.75
CA GLY A 227 -1.90 -10.06 12.80
C GLY A 227 -1.05 -8.80 12.61
N LEU A 228 -1.27 -8.09 11.49
CA LEU A 228 -0.62 -6.81 11.21
C LEU A 228 -1.04 -5.74 12.23
N PHE A 229 -0.04 -5.10 12.86
CA PHE A 229 -0.25 -3.96 13.74
C PHE A 229 0.64 -2.78 13.33
N PRO A 230 0.12 -1.74 12.64
CA PRO A 230 0.93 -0.60 12.24
C PRO A 230 1.24 0.34 13.42
N VAL A 231 2.51 0.72 13.56
CA VAL A 231 3.01 1.51 14.71
C VAL A 231 3.29 2.95 14.31
N ALA A 232 4.04 3.15 13.23
CA ALA A 232 4.41 4.47 12.72
C ALA A 232 4.70 4.41 11.22
N PHE A 233 4.57 5.54 10.54
CA PHE A 233 4.99 5.68 9.16
C PHE A 233 5.58 7.06 8.91
N GLY A 234 6.41 7.16 7.88
CA GLY A 234 7.00 8.40 7.44
C GLY A 234 6.96 8.52 5.93
N ILE A 235 6.91 9.75 5.42
CA ILE A 235 7.01 10.03 3.99
C ILE A 235 8.25 10.87 3.78
N VAL A 236 9.15 10.40 2.93
CA VAL A 236 10.40 11.07 2.60
C VAL A 236 10.46 11.34 1.10
N ASP A 237 11.19 12.37 0.71
CA ASP A 237 11.42 12.71 -0.69
C ASP A 237 12.24 11.62 -1.42
N LEU A 238 13.25 11.06 -0.76
CA LEU A 238 14.05 9.93 -1.25
C LEU A 238 14.36 8.93 -0.14
N GLU A 239 14.43 7.65 -0.52
CA GLU A 239 14.95 6.60 0.34
C GLU A 239 16.49 6.61 0.33
N THR A 240 17.08 7.00 1.45
CA THR A 240 18.52 7.08 1.67
C THR A 240 18.90 6.55 3.05
N ASP A 241 20.19 6.32 3.27
CA ASP A 241 20.72 5.95 4.59
C ASP A 241 20.37 7.03 5.65
N GLU A 242 20.39 8.30 5.26
CA GLU A 242 20.01 9.42 6.13
C GLU A 242 18.51 9.47 6.41
N SER A 243 17.66 9.10 5.45
CA SER A 243 16.21 9.04 5.67
C SER A 243 15.86 7.94 6.65
N TRP A 244 16.49 6.77 6.54
CA TRP A 244 16.30 5.67 7.49
C TRP A 244 16.83 5.99 8.89
N LEU A 245 18.01 6.61 9.00
CA LEU A 245 18.57 7.03 10.28
C LEU A 245 17.68 8.07 10.97
N TRP A 246 17.17 9.05 10.21
CA TRP A 246 16.20 10.02 10.74
C TRP A 246 14.91 9.34 11.20
N PHE A 247 14.33 8.47 10.36
CA PHE A 247 13.05 7.82 10.66
C PHE A 247 13.12 6.96 11.92
N LEU A 248 14.20 6.17 12.09
CA LEU A 248 14.43 5.40 13.31
C LEU A 248 14.83 6.28 14.51
N SER A 249 15.35 7.49 14.29
CA SER A 249 15.57 8.45 15.37
C SER A 249 14.24 8.99 15.91
N GLU A 250 13.30 9.34 15.04
CA GLU A 250 11.96 9.77 15.47
C GLU A 250 11.23 8.65 16.22
N PHE A 251 11.35 7.41 15.73
CA PHE A 251 10.79 6.25 16.43
C PHE A 251 11.46 6.00 17.80
N HIS A 252 12.78 6.13 17.89
CA HIS A 252 13.49 6.02 19.17
C HIS A 252 13.04 7.09 20.18
N ASN A 253 12.97 8.35 19.74
CA ASN A 253 12.49 9.46 20.57
C ASN A 253 11.05 9.24 21.03
N LEU A 254 10.19 8.68 20.16
CA LEU A 254 8.82 8.32 20.50
C LEU A 254 8.78 7.28 21.63
N LEU A 255 9.60 6.23 21.53
CA LEU A 255 9.72 5.19 22.55
C LEU A 255 10.26 5.71 23.90
N GLU A 256 11.20 6.65 23.89
CA GLU A 256 11.73 7.28 25.11
C GLU A 256 10.70 8.16 25.83
N ARG A 257 9.77 8.78 25.09
CA ARG A 257 8.71 9.63 25.66
C ARG A 257 7.64 8.82 26.39
N SER A 258 7.33 7.63 25.89
CA SER A 258 6.33 6.72 26.42
C SER A 258 6.82 5.93 27.64
N ASN A 259 7.62 6.56 28.51
CA ASN A 259 8.52 6.02 29.53
C ASN A 259 7.84 5.26 30.71
N GLU A 260 6.73 4.56 30.47
CA GLU A 260 5.93 3.88 31.50
C GLU A 260 6.42 2.46 31.81
N THR A 261 7.21 1.81 30.96
CA THR A 261 7.81 0.49 31.23
C THR A 261 9.15 0.29 30.52
N LYS A 262 10.04 -0.57 31.07
CA LYS A 262 11.24 -1.03 30.37
C LYS A 262 10.81 -1.72 29.07
N ILE A 263 11.04 -1.07 27.94
CA ILE A 263 10.80 -1.66 26.62
C ILE A 263 11.61 -2.97 26.54
N PRO A 264 10.97 -4.10 26.19
CA PRO A 264 11.67 -5.37 26.04
C PRO A 264 12.76 -5.28 24.97
N LYS A 265 13.75 -6.19 25.02
CA LYS A 265 14.77 -6.27 23.98
C LYS A 265 14.11 -6.50 22.62
N LEU A 266 14.15 -5.50 21.75
CA LEU A 266 13.47 -5.52 20.46
C LEU A 266 14.19 -6.42 19.44
N THR A 267 13.41 -6.98 18.53
CA THR A 267 13.90 -7.67 17.34
C THR A 267 13.41 -6.96 16.08
N PHE A 268 14.31 -6.48 15.25
CA PHE A 268 13.99 -5.87 13.96
C PHE A 268 13.96 -6.91 12.84
N LEU A 269 13.06 -6.74 11.89
CA LEU A 269 12.91 -7.55 10.68
C LEU A 269 12.82 -6.63 9.45
N SER A 270 13.76 -6.73 8.51
CA SER A 270 13.79 -5.84 7.34
C SER A 270 14.34 -6.51 6.08
N SER A 271 14.46 -5.76 4.98
CA SER A 271 15.09 -6.24 3.73
C SER A 271 16.59 -6.55 3.85
N GLY A 272 17.23 -6.16 4.94
CA GLY A 272 18.68 -6.33 5.12
C GLY A 272 19.53 -5.33 4.33
N GLU A 273 18.92 -4.28 3.79
CA GLU A 273 19.62 -3.20 3.09
C GLU A 273 20.59 -2.45 4.01
N LYS A 274 21.70 -1.98 3.44
CA LYS A 274 22.81 -1.37 4.19
C LYS A 274 22.35 -0.17 5.04
N GLY A 275 21.54 0.72 4.47
CA GLY A 275 21.01 1.90 5.17
C GLY A 275 20.17 1.54 6.39
N ILE A 276 19.28 0.54 6.27
CA ILE A 276 18.46 0.06 7.39
C ILE A 276 19.34 -0.58 8.47
N ASN A 277 20.28 -1.44 8.07
CA ASN A 277 21.18 -2.12 9.01
C ASN A 277 21.97 -1.11 9.85
N GLU A 278 22.51 -0.06 9.22
CA GLU A 278 23.29 0.96 9.92
C GLU A 278 22.40 1.82 10.83
N ALA A 279 21.20 2.18 10.38
CA ALA A 279 20.24 2.94 11.18
C ALA A 279 19.81 2.17 12.44
N VAL A 280 19.47 0.88 12.31
CA VAL A 280 19.13 0.01 13.44
C VAL A 280 20.31 -0.12 14.40
N ARG A 281 21.52 -0.40 13.88
CA ARG A 281 22.73 -0.52 14.71
C ARG A 281 23.03 0.76 15.51
N ARG A 282 22.79 1.94 14.94
CA ARG A 282 23.05 3.22 15.61
C ARG A 282 21.99 3.60 16.64
N LYS A 283 20.72 3.34 16.36
CA LYS A 283 19.60 3.79 17.20
C LYS A 283 19.14 2.73 18.19
N PHE A 284 19.32 1.45 17.88
CA PHE A 284 18.93 0.32 18.72
C PHE A 284 20.09 -0.67 18.86
N PRO A 285 21.23 -0.27 19.46
CA PRO A 285 22.43 -1.08 19.51
C PRO A 285 22.27 -2.40 20.28
N THR A 286 21.28 -2.48 21.18
CA THR A 286 20.95 -3.68 21.95
C THR A 286 19.95 -4.59 21.26
N ALA A 287 19.33 -4.15 20.15
CA ALA A 287 18.32 -4.91 19.46
C ALA A 287 18.94 -5.98 18.55
N ASN A 288 18.23 -7.09 18.38
CA ASN A 288 18.60 -8.08 17.38
C ASN A 288 18.04 -7.64 16.02
N HIS A 289 18.72 -7.95 14.93
CA HIS A 289 18.27 -7.58 13.58
C HIS A 289 18.31 -8.77 12.64
N ALA A 290 17.13 -9.17 12.19
CA ALA A 290 16.90 -10.23 11.23
C ALA A 290 16.58 -9.69 9.83
N ILE A 291 16.99 -10.47 8.82
CA ILE A 291 16.60 -10.30 7.43
C ILE A 291 15.31 -11.09 7.21
N CYS A 292 14.31 -10.42 6.65
CA CYS A 292 13.05 -11.01 6.24
C CYS A 292 13.31 -12.10 5.18
N MET A 293 12.83 -13.31 5.46
CA MET A 293 12.99 -14.45 4.56
C MET A 293 12.34 -14.21 3.19
N ARG A 294 11.26 -13.42 3.10
CA ARG A 294 10.66 -13.03 1.83
C ARG A 294 11.62 -12.21 0.98
N HIS A 295 12.28 -11.19 1.54
CA HIS A 295 13.26 -10.38 0.83
C HIS A 295 14.51 -11.18 0.42
N LEU A 296 14.98 -12.07 1.29
CA LEU A 296 16.09 -12.97 0.94
C LEU A 296 15.69 -13.92 -0.20
N THR A 297 14.50 -14.53 -0.11
CA THR A 297 13.92 -15.39 -1.15
C THR A 297 13.79 -14.65 -2.48
N ASP A 298 13.25 -13.43 -2.47
CA ASP A 298 13.09 -12.62 -3.67
C ASP A 298 14.43 -12.30 -4.32
N SER A 299 15.46 -11.98 -3.52
CA SER A 299 16.82 -11.73 -4.02
C SER A 299 17.42 -12.95 -4.70
N ILE A 300 17.25 -14.14 -4.12
CA ILE A 300 17.73 -15.41 -4.70
C ILE A 300 16.91 -15.77 -5.94
N ASN A 301 15.58 -15.72 -5.85
CA ASN A 301 14.68 -16.10 -6.94
C ASN A 301 14.79 -15.17 -8.15
N LYS A 302 15.05 -13.87 -7.95
CA LYS A 302 15.27 -12.91 -9.04
C LYS A 302 16.46 -13.28 -9.92
N GLU A 303 17.50 -13.85 -9.34
CA GLU A 303 18.75 -14.18 -10.03
C GLU A 303 18.71 -15.59 -10.61
N PHE A 304 18.35 -16.59 -9.81
CA PHE A 304 18.44 -18.01 -10.21
C PHE A 304 17.13 -18.58 -10.77
N LYS A 305 15.98 -17.97 -10.44
CA LYS A 305 14.63 -18.39 -10.89
C LYS A 305 14.37 -19.89 -10.70
N ASN A 306 14.80 -20.43 -9.56
CA ASN A 306 14.74 -21.86 -9.27
C ASN A 306 13.96 -22.11 -7.98
N SER A 307 12.80 -22.76 -8.12
CA SER A 307 11.89 -23.06 -7.00
C SER A 307 12.47 -24.06 -6.00
N ARG A 308 13.32 -25.01 -6.44
CA ARG A 308 13.99 -25.95 -5.55
C ARG A 308 14.97 -25.24 -4.62
N LEU A 309 15.74 -24.28 -5.14
CA LEU A 309 16.64 -23.46 -4.32
C LEU A 309 15.87 -22.68 -3.25
N VAL A 310 14.72 -22.10 -3.62
CA VAL A 310 13.85 -21.40 -2.67
C VAL A 310 13.36 -22.34 -1.56
N GLN A 311 12.89 -23.55 -1.92
CA GLN A 311 12.44 -24.54 -0.94
C GLN A 311 13.56 -24.96 0.02
N LEU A 312 14.78 -25.21 -0.50
CA LEU A 312 15.93 -25.57 0.31
C LEU A 312 16.35 -24.44 1.23
N LEU A 313 16.33 -23.19 0.74
CA LEU A 313 16.63 -22.01 1.54
C LEU A 313 15.65 -21.87 2.72
N TRP A 314 14.35 -22.09 2.50
CA TRP A 314 13.35 -22.10 3.57
C TRP A 314 13.58 -23.23 4.58
N LYS A 315 13.92 -24.44 4.11
CA LYS A 315 14.28 -25.56 5.01
C LYS A 315 15.52 -25.27 5.83
N ALA A 316 16.54 -24.63 5.24
CA ALA A 316 17.72 -24.18 5.96
C ALA A 316 17.34 -23.13 7.01
N ALA A 317 16.52 -22.13 6.64
CA ALA A 317 16.12 -21.05 7.54
C ALA A 317 15.34 -21.56 8.75
N CYS A 318 14.42 -22.51 8.55
CA CYS A 318 13.61 -23.11 9.61
C CYS A 318 14.32 -24.22 10.39
N SER A 319 15.57 -24.56 10.05
CA SER A 319 16.27 -25.63 10.74
C SER A 319 16.55 -25.25 12.20
N ILE A 320 16.28 -26.20 13.10
CA ILE A 320 16.46 -26.06 14.55
C ILE A 320 17.82 -26.61 15.02
N THR A 321 18.48 -27.44 14.21
CA THR A 321 19.80 -28.03 14.50
C THR A 321 20.86 -27.51 13.55
N THR A 322 22.10 -27.40 14.05
CA THR A 322 23.23 -26.96 13.21
C THR A 322 23.59 -27.99 12.14
N VAL A 323 23.36 -29.27 12.43
CA VAL A 323 23.53 -30.38 11.48
C VAL A 323 22.53 -30.24 10.33
N GLY A 324 21.24 -30.15 10.64
CA GLY A 324 20.19 -30.01 9.63
C GLY A 324 20.37 -28.73 8.80
N PHE A 325 20.83 -27.63 9.40
CA PHE A 325 21.18 -26.42 8.65
C PHE A 325 22.29 -26.66 7.62
N ARG A 326 23.39 -27.30 8.05
CA ARG A 326 24.55 -27.59 7.18
C ARG A 326 24.19 -28.53 6.04
N GLU A 327 23.38 -29.55 6.30
CA GLU A 327 22.87 -30.46 5.27
C GLU A 327 22.09 -29.71 4.18
N ARG A 328 21.17 -28.81 4.56
CA ARG A 328 20.44 -28.00 3.59
C ARG A 328 21.34 -27.04 2.82
N MET A 329 22.35 -26.47 3.47
CA MET A 329 23.34 -25.63 2.79
C MET A 329 24.18 -26.42 1.78
N ALA A 330 24.55 -27.66 2.09
CA ALA A 330 25.23 -28.56 1.16
C ALA A 330 24.33 -28.93 -0.03
N GLU A 331 23.06 -29.27 0.21
CA GLU A 331 22.08 -29.50 -0.87
C GLU A 331 21.93 -28.28 -1.80
N ILE A 332 21.97 -27.06 -1.25
CA ILE A 332 21.93 -25.81 -2.04
C ILE A 332 23.18 -25.69 -2.92
N GLU A 333 24.36 -25.99 -2.37
CA GLU A 333 25.63 -25.94 -3.10
C GLU A 333 25.69 -26.97 -4.23
N GLU A 334 25.16 -28.18 -4.00
CA GLU A 334 25.03 -29.21 -5.04
C GLU A 334 24.10 -28.76 -6.19
N VAL A 335 22.97 -28.13 -5.86
CA VAL A 335 22.02 -27.64 -6.87
C VAL A 335 22.58 -26.43 -7.62
N SER A 336 23.25 -25.51 -6.93
CA SER A 336 23.89 -24.34 -7.52
C SER A 336 24.97 -23.76 -6.62
N PRO A 337 26.26 -23.96 -6.95
CA PRO A 337 27.38 -23.39 -6.20
C PRO A 337 27.34 -21.85 -6.14
N ASP A 338 26.86 -21.21 -7.21
CA ASP A 338 26.74 -19.75 -7.27
C ASP A 338 25.63 -19.22 -6.35
N ALA A 339 24.52 -19.97 -6.22
CA ALA A 339 23.48 -19.63 -5.24
C ALA A 339 23.98 -19.78 -3.81
N ALA A 340 24.75 -20.84 -3.51
CA ALA A 340 25.37 -21.02 -2.21
C ALA A 340 26.31 -19.86 -1.86
N LYS A 341 27.20 -19.47 -2.79
CA LYS A 341 28.08 -18.30 -2.62
C LYS A 341 27.29 -17.01 -2.37
N LYS A 342 26.20 -16.79 -3.10
CA LYS A 342 25.34 -15.62 -2.88
C LYS A 342 24.68 -15.64 -1.50
N ILE A 343 24.18 -16.79 -1.05
CA ILE A 343 23.55 -16.93 0.27
C ILE A 343 24.58 -16.70 1.39
N GLN A 344 25.84 -17.14 1.21
CA GLN A 344 26.92 -16.90 2.17
C GLN A 344 27.25 -15.41 2.39
N LEU A 345 26.88 -14.52 1.46
CA LEU A 345 26.97 -13.07 1.66
C LEU A 345 26.04 -12.55 2.76
N PHE A 346 25.00 -13.32 3.11
CA PHE A 346 24.07 -13.02 4.17
C PHE A 346 24.42 -13.84 5.41
N PRO A 347 24.88 -13.20 6.52
CA PRO A 347 25.25 -13.91 7.72
C PRO A 347 24.11 -14.81 8.26
N PRO A 348 24.34 -16.13 8.48
CA PRO A 348 23.30 -17.06 8.94
C PRO A 348 22.58 -16.62 10.22
N ASN A 349 23.32 -15.97 11.14
CA ASN A 349 22.77 -15.41 12.37
C ASN A 349 21.77 -14.26 12.17
N ARG A 350 21.51 -13.82 10.93
CA ARG A 350 20.48 -12.83 10.59
C ARG A 350 19.23 -13.42 9.96
N TRP A 351 19.21 -14.68 9.54
CA TRP A 351 18.04 -15.24 8.85
C TRP A 351 17.68 -16.64 9.32
N ALA A 352 18.67 -17.48 9.63
CA ALA A 352 18.45 -18.85 10.08
C ALA A 352 18.07 -18.92 11.56
N VAL A 353 17.05 -19.71 11.86
CA VAL A 353 16.50 -19.93 13.21
C VAL A 353 17.55 -20.43 14.19
N VAL A 354 18.29 -21.48 13.83
CA VAL A 354 19.30 -22.09 14.72
C VAL A 354 20.40 -21.13 15.16
N HIS A 355 20.74 -20.13 14.33
CA HIS A 355 21.84 -19.18 14.54
C HIS A 355 21.41 -17.80 15.05
N PHE A 356 20.11 -17.51 15.07
CA PHE A 356 19.60 -16.20 15.50
C PHE A 356 19.51 -16.15 17.03
N GLU A 357 20.09 -15.10 17.63
CA GLU A 357 20.16 -14.96 19.10
C GLU A 357 18.90 -14.33 19.73
N GLY A 358 18.09 -13.63 18.93
CA GLY A 358 16.85 -13.00 19.42
C GLY A 358 15.63 -13.92 19.39
N SER A 359 14.52 -13.43 19.93
CA SER A 359 13.22 -14.07 19.70
C SER A 359 12.52 -13.43 18.50
N ARG A 360 12.03 -14.29 17.59
CA ARG A 360 11.16 -13.92 16.48
C ARG A 360 9.75 -14.50 16.65
N PHE A 361 9.49 -15.25 17.72
CA PHE A 361 8.17 -15.83 17.98
C PHE A 361 7.59 -16.60 16.76
N GLY A 362 8.46 -17.23 15.97
CA GLY A 362 8.08 -17.90 14.71
C GLY A 362 7.98 -17.02 13.46
N HIS A 363 8.05 -15.69 13.57
CA HIS A 363 7.93 -14.76 12.44
C HIS A 363 9.25 -14.61 11.68
N LEU A 364 9.37 -15.29 10.54
CA LEU A 364 10.52 -15.17 9.63
C LEU A 364 10.35 -14.08 8.56
N CYS A 365 9.13 -13.56 8.39
CA CYS A 365 8.79 -12.56 7.37
C CYS A 365 8.19 -11.31 8.01
N SER A 366 8.50 -10.16 7.43
CA SER A 366 7.84 -8.89 7.71
C SER A 366 6.38 -8.93 7.26
N ASN A 367 5.54 -8.14 7.92
CA ASN A 367 4.15 -7.87 7.52
C ASN A 367 3.99 -6.46 6.90
N THR A 368 5.10 -5.80 6.55
CA THR A 368 5.05 -4.47 5.91
C THR A 368 4.40 -4.52 4.54
N GLU A 369 4.51 -5.64 3.81
CA GLU A 369 3.78 -5.85 2.56
C GLU A 369 2.25 -5.84 2.73
N ASP A 370 1.74 -6.31 3.86
CA ASP A 370 0.31 -6.29 4.16
C ASP A 370 -0.16 -4.85 4.43
N PHE A 371 0.65 -4.07 5.14
CA PHE A 371 0.40 -2.64 5.35
C PHE A 371 0.47 -1.85 4.04
N HIS A 372 1.48 -2.15 3.22
CA HIS A 372 1.63 -1.61 1.88
C HIS A 372 0.40 -1.87 1.00
N GLN A 373 -0.24 -3.03 1.14
CA GLN A 373 -1.45 -3.36 0.37
C GLN A 373 -2.61 -2.39 0.63
N TRP A 374 -2.71 -1.79 1.82
CA TRP A 374 -3.74 -0.79 2.14
C TRP A 374 -3.60 0.49 1.29
N ILE A 375 -2.40 0.75 0.80
CA ILE A 375 -1.97 2.02 0.22
C ILE A 375 -1.75 1.92 -1.29
N LEU A 376 -1.66 0.70 -1.84
CA LEU A 376 -1.34 0.48 -3.25
C LEU A 376 -2.22 1.27 -4.22
N ASP A 377 -3.51 1.40 -3.90
CA ASP A 377 -4.48 2.13 -4.72
C ASP A 377 -4.38 3.65 -4.53
N ALA A 378 -3.98 4.10 -3.33
CA ALA A 378 -3.86 5.51 -2.99
C ALA A 378 -2.47 6.10 -3.31
N ARG A 379 -1.44 5.29 -3.57
CA ARG A 379 -0.05 5.80 -3.73
C ARG A 379 0.16 6.74 -4.93
N GLU A 380 -0.78 6.78 -5.88
CA GLU A 380 -0.77 7.72 -7.02
C GLU A 380 -1.50 9.04 -6.69
N LEU A 381 -2.25 9.10 -5.58
CA LEU A 381 -2.99 10.27 -5.12
C LEU A 381 -2.07 11.31 -4.44
N PRO A 382 -2.59 12.54 -4.18
CA PRO A 382 -1.90 13.51 -3.34
C PRO A 382 -1.50 12.94 -1.97
N ILE A 383 -0.40 13.46 -1.40
CA ILE A 383 0.17 12.99 -0.13
C ILE A 383 -0.87 12.93 1.01
N LEU A 384 -1.76 13.92 1.07
CA LEU A 384 -2.80 14.00 2.07
C LEU A 384 -3.76 12.79 2.00
N GLN A 385 -4.14 12.37 0.79
CA GLN A 385 -5.05 11.23 0.60
C GLN A 385 -4.38 9.90 0.96
N VAL A 386 -3.06 9.80 0.82
CA VAL A 386 -2.31 8.64 1.30
C VAL A 386 -2.43 8.54 2.82
N ILE A 387 -2.28 9.66 3.53
CA ILE A 387 -2.37 9.70 4.98
C ILE A 387 -3.82 9.44 5.45
N GLU A 388 -4.81 10.08 4.82
CA GLU A 388 -6.24 9.83 5.10
C GLU A 388 -6.61 8.36 4.88
N ARG A 389 -6.08 7.72 3.81
CA ARG A 389 -6.30 6.28 3.55
C ARG A 389 -5.71 5.40 4.64
N ILE A 390 -4.50 5.70 5.12
CA ILE A 390 -3.87 4.97 6.23
C ILE A 390 -4.71 5.13 7.50
N HIS A 391 -5.11 6.36 7.82
CA HIS A 391 -5.91 6.66 9.00
C HIS A 391 -7.29 5.97 8.97
N ALA A 392 -8.01 6.05 7.86
CA ALA A 392 -9.30 5.38 7.70
C ALA A 392 -9.18 3.84 7.82
N LYS A 393 -8.13 3.24 7.23
CA LYS A 393 -7.93 1.80 7.32
C LYS A 393 -7.50 1.36 8.72
N LEU A 394 -6.69 2.16 9.42
CA LEU A 394 -6.38 1.94 10.84
C LEU A 394 -7.64 1.97 11.70
N MET A 395 -8.54 2.95 11.49
CA MET A 395 -9.81 3.02 12.23
C MET A 395 -10.65 1.75 12.02
N SER A 396 -10.84 1.35 10.75
CA SER A 396 -11.60 0.12 10.40
C SER A 396 -11.01 -1.12 11.05
N GLU A 397 -9.68 -1.28 10.99
CA GLU A 397 -9.03 -2.46 11.59
C GLU A 397 -9.12 -2.44 13.12
N ILE A 398 -8.95 -1.31 13.79
CA ILE A 398 -9.12 -1.25 15.25
C ILE A 398 -10.53 -1.68 15.65
N ASP A 399 -11.55 -1.25 14.92
CA ASP A 399 -12.94 -1.61 15.16
C ASP A 399 -13.21 -3.11 14.92
N GLU A 400 -12.83 -3.63 13.74
CA GLU A 400 -12.96 -5.05 13.39
C GLU A 400 -12.27 -5.98 14.41
N ARG A 401 -11.12 -5.56 14.95
CA ARG A 401 -10.34 -6.35 15.92
C ARG A 401 -10.98 -6.34 17.30
N ARG A 402 -11.64 -5.24 17.70
CA ARG A 402 -12.45 -5.15 18.92
C ARG A 402 -13.70 -6.04 18.85
N GLU A 403 -14.35 -6.09 17.69
CA GLU A 403 -15.47 -7.02 17.48
C GLU A 403 -14.99 -8.48 17.50
N LYS A 404 -13.85 -8.78 16.85
CA LYS A 404 -13.27 -10.13 16.81
C LYS A 404 -13.02 -10.67 18.22
N ILE A 405 -12.45 -9.87 19.13
CA ILE A 405 -12.11 -10.33 20.48
C ILE A 405 -13.33 -10.53 21.38
N ALA A 406 -14.47 -9.90 21.09
CA ALA A 406 -15.69 -10.09 21.87
C ALA A 406 -16.18 -11.56 21.83
N ASN A 407 -15.80 -12.31 20.79
CA ASN A 407 -16.15 -13.72 20.62
C ASN A 407 -15.11 -14.69 21.19
N TRP A 408 -14.00 -14.21 21.76
CA TRP A 408 -12.94 -15.09 22.26
C TRP A 408 -13.20 -15.49 23.70
N THR A 409 -13.19 -16.81 23.95
CA THR A 409 -13.39 -17.39 25.28
C THR A 409 -12.11 -17.93 25.91
N SER A 410 -11.05 -18.12 25.12
CA SER A 410 -9.76 -18.65 25.56
C SER A 410 -8.88 -17.59 26.24
N VAL A 411 -7.98 -18.05 27.12
CA VAL A 411 -6.97 -17.21 27.77
C VAL A 411 -5.95 -16.70 26.76
N LEU A 412 -5.61 -17.53 25.76
CA LEU A 412 -4.68 -17.19 24.68
C LEU A 412 -5.41 -16.76 23.41
N ALA A 413 -4.72 -15.99 22.58
CA ALA A 413 -5.14 -15.71 21.22
C ALA A 413 -5.28 -17.01 20.41
N PRO A 414 -6.20 -17.09 19.42
CA PRO A 414 -6.54 -18.31 18.71
C PRO A 414 -5.35 -19.08 18.13
N SER A 415 -4.36 -18.40 17.55
CA SER A 415 -3.16 -19.04 17.01
C SER A 415 -2.30 -19.70 18.09
N ALA A 416 -2.14 -19.05 19.24
CA ALA A 416 -1.41 -19.58 20.39
C ALA A 416 -2.19 -20.69 21.10
N GLU A 417 -3.50 -20.53 21.26
CA GLU A 417 -4.42 -21.53 21.83
C GLU A 417 -4.39 -22.83 21.01
N LYS A 418 -4.47 -22.71 19.68
CA LYS A 418 -4.35 -23.85 18.77
C LYS A 418 -3.02 -24.58 18.97
N ARG A 419 -1.93 -23.82 19.08
CA ARG A 419 -0.59 -24.40 19.26
C ARG A 419 -0.46 -25.17 20.58
N ILE A 420 -1.03 -24.65 21.66
CA ILE A 420 -1.10 -25.36 22.95
C ILE A 420 -1.98 -26.61 22.83
N SER A 421 -3.14 -26.50 22.20
CA SER A 421 -4.06 -27.63 22.00
C SER A 421 -3.38 -28.78 21.24
N ASP A 422 -2.72 -28.46 20.13
CA ASP A 422 -1.94 -29.43 19.35
C ASP A 422 -0.82 -30.05 20.23
N ALA A 423 -0.09 -29.23 20.99
CA ALA A 423 0.98 -29.70 21.87
C ALA A 423 0.48 -30.63 22.99
N VAL A 424 -0.71 -30.38 23.55
CA VAL A 424 -1.36 -31.25 24.54
C VAL A 424 -1.76 -32.59 23.94
N GLU A 425 -2.29 -32.60 22.71
CA GLU A 425 -2.63 -33.84 22.01
C GLU A 425 -1.39 -34.73 21.81
N PHE A 426 -0.27 -34.15 21.36
CA PHE A 426 0.99 -34.88 21.19
C PHE A 426 1.63 -35.32 22.51
N ALA A 427 1.48 -34.52 23.58
CA ALA A 427 2.08 -34.81 24.89
C ALA A 427 1.60 -36.12 25.51
N CYS A 428 0.35 -36.54 25.22
CA CYS A 428 -0.24 -37.79 25.71
C CYS A 428 0.54 -39.04 25.29
N GLY A 429 1.31 -38.97 24.20
CA GLY A 429 2.09 -40.09 23.67
C GLY A 429 3.48 -40.24 24.28
N TYR A 430 3.90 -39.35 25.19
CA TYR A 430 5.27 -39.33 25.70
C TYR A 430 5.40 -39.95 27.09
N GLN A 431 6.54 -40.60 27.32
CA GLN A 431 6.94 -41.04 28.66
C GLN A 431 7.83 -39.96 29.29
N VAL A 432 7.51 -39.54 30.51
CA VAL A 432 8.25 -38.50 31.24
C VAL A 432 9.04 -39.15 32.37
N LEU A 433 10.35 -38.93 32.38
CA LEU A 433 11.28 -39.31 33.44
C LEU A 433 11.76 -38.04 34.14
N ARG A 434 11.58 -37.97 35.45
CA ARG A 434 11.99 -36.81 36.26
C ARG A 434 13.44 -36.97 36.71
N SER A 435 14.29 -36.00 36.38
CA SER A 435 15.68 -35.94 36.84
C SER A 435 15.78 -35.19 38.17
N ASP A 436 15.23 -33.96 38.23
CA ASP A 436 15.19 -33.15 39.46
C ASP A 436 13.83 -32.40 39.61
N GLU A 437 13.80 -31.27 40.34
CA GLU A 437 12.57 -30.47 40.47
C GLU A 437 12.11 -29.79 39.17
N PHE A 438 13.04 -29.41 38.31
CA PHE A 438 12.79 -28.60 37.12
C PHE A 438 13.13 -29.31 35.81
N GLU A 439 13.97 -30.35 35.83
CA GLU A 439 14.52 -31.05 34.69
C GLU A 439 13.92 -32.45 34.50
N PHE A 440 13.55 -32.74 33.25
CA PHE A 440 12.85 -33.95 32.83
C PHE A 440 13.46 -34.45 31.52
N GLU A 441 13.56 -35.76 31.40
CA GLU A 441 13.79 -36.43 30.13
C GLU A 441 12.44 -36.93 29.60
N VAL A 442 12.06 -36.47 28.41
CA VAL A 442 10.80 -36.82 27.75
C VAL A 442 11.12 -37.72 26.57
N LEU A 443 10.61 -38.95 26.61
CA LEU A 443 10.84 -39.96 25.60
C LEU A 443 9.70 -39.98 24.58
N SER A 444 10.04 -39.77 23.31
CA SER A 444 9.19 -40.08 22.16
C SER A 444 9.59 -41.43 21.55
N ALA A 445 8.87 -41.89 20.52
CA ALA A 445 9.16 -43.16 19.86
C ALA A 445 10.55 -43.22 19.20
N ASP A 446 11.10 -42.06 18.84
CA ASP A 446 12.28 -41.91 17.98
C ASP A 446 13.43 -41.12 18.62
N ARG A 447 13.19 -40.38 19.72
CA ARG A 447 14.21 -39.56 20.39
C ARG A 447 13.88 -39.31 21.86
N SER A 448 14.87 -38.83 22.62
CA SER A 448 14.66 -38.22 23.93
C SER A 448 14.96 -36.72 23.88
N ASP A 449 14.14 -35.95 24.58
CA ASP A 449 14.27 -34.51 24.72
C ASP A 449 14.40 -34.11 26.20
N ILE A 450 15.36 -33.25 26.50
CA ILE A 450 15.59 -32.71 27.84
C ILE A 450 14.76 -31.42 27.96
N VAL A 451 13.89 -31.37 28.96
CA VAL A 451 13.02 -30.24 29.27
C VAL A 451 13.39 -29.68 30.63
N ASN A 452 13.59 -28.37 30.72
CA ASN A 452 13.69 -27.67 31.98
C ASN A 452 12.53 -26.66 32.11
N ILE A 453 11.55 -26.98 32.97
CA ILE A 453 10.36 -26.14 33.16
C ILE A 453 10.66 -24.86 33.94
N GLY A 454 11.70 -24.84 34.78
CA GLY A 454 12.11 -23.66 35.54
C GLY A 454 12.71 -22.58 34.63
N ASN A 455 13.60 -22.99 33.73
CA ASN A 455 14.25 -22.12 32.75
C ASN A 455 13.43 -21.93 31.46
N ARG A 456 12.29 -22.61 31.33
CA ARG A 456 11.44 -22.61 30.12
C ARG A 456 12.19 -23.04 28.86
N THR A 457 12.97 -24.11 28.96
CA THR A 457 13.79 -24.62 27.85
C THR A 457 13.46 -26.06 27.51
N CYS A 458 13.62 -26.40 26.22
CA CYS A 458 13.60 -27.78 25.73
C CYS A 458 14.74 -27.98 24.71
N SER A 459 15.35 -29.16 24.67
CA SER A 459 16.36 -29.53 23.66
C SER A 459 15.84 -29.43 22.23
N CYS A 460 14.53 -29.59 22.01
CA CYS A 460 13.91 -29.40 20.70
C CYS A 460 13.89 -27.93 20.24
N ARG A 461 14.21 -26.98 21.13
CA ARG A 461 14.26 -25.52 20.94
C ARG A 461 12.95 -24.82 20.62
N ASP A 462 11.87 -25.54 20.30
CA ASP A 462 10.59 -24.93 19.91
C ASP A 462 10.04 -24.00 20.99
N TRP A 463 10.13 -24.35 22.27
CA TRP A 463 9.63 -23.46 23.32
C TRP A 463 10.32 -22.09 23.29
N GLN A 464 11.65 -22.10 23.17
CA GLN A 464 12.47 -20.88 23.13
C GLN A 464 12.24 -20.06 21.86
N LEU A 465 11.90 -20.72 20.73
CA LEU A 465 11.71 -20.05 19.44
C LEU A 465 10.36 -19.36 19.30
N TYR A 466 9.33 -19.95 19.90
CA TYR A 466 7.95 -19.50 19.75
C TYR A 466 7.40 -18.83 21.01
N GLY A 467 8.06 -18.95 22.17
CA GLY A 467 7.56 -18.43 23.44
C GLY A 467 6.33 -19.20 23.98
N ILE A 468 6.06 -20.38 23.43
CA ILE A 468 4.92 -21.23 23.78
C ILE A 468 5.47 -22.65 24.02
N PRO A 469 5.13 -23.32 25.12
CA PRO A 469 5.54 -24.68 25.41
C PRO A 469 5.37 -25.63 24.21
N CYS A 470 6.43 -26.37 23.88
CA CYS A 470 6.35 -27.47 22.92
C CYS A 470 5.65 -28.69 23.54
N SER A 471 5.33 -29.70 22.74
CA SER A 471 4.67 -30.92 23.22
C SER A 471 5.45 -31.64 24.34
N HIS A 472 6.78 -31.69 24.29
CA HIS A 472 7.59 -32.26 25.38
C HIS A 472 7.49 -31.42 26.66
N ALA A 473 7.53 -30.09 26.52
CA ALA A 473 7.39 -29.19 27.65
C ALA A 473 6.01 -29.33 28.31
N VAL A 474 4.95 -29.41 27.49
CA VAL A 474 3.59 -29.68 27.95
C VAL A 474 3.54 -31.00 28.72
N ALA A 475 4.14 -32.09 28.21
CA ALA A 475 4.18 -33.37 28.91
C ALA A 475 4.82 -33.26 30.30
N ALA A 476 5.96 -32.56 30.42
CA ALA A 476 6.63 -32.34 31.71
C ALA A 476 5.81 -31.45 32.67
N ILE A 477 5.17 -30.41 32.16
CA ILE A 477 4.32 -29.49 32.96
C ILE A 477 3.08 -30.23 33.50
N VAL A 478 2.41 -31.01 32.64
CA VAL A 478 1.25 -31.82 33.00
C VAL A 478 1.64 -32.92 33.99
N TYR A 479 2.80 -33.56 33.82
CA TYR A 479 3.35 -34.51 34.79
C TYR A 479 3.50 -33.88 36.19
N CYS A 480 3.87 -32.60 36.25
CA CYS A 480 3.94 -31.82 37.49
C CYS A 480 2.58 -31.32 38.02
N ARG A 481 1.47 -31.60 37.32
CA ARG A 481 0.12 -31.10 37.62
C ARG A 481 0.04 -29.58 37.67
N LYS A 482 0.82 -28.89 36.84
CA LYS A 482 0.79 -27.44 36.69
C LYS A 482 -0.03 -27.04 35.46
N ASP A 483 -0.54 -25.81 35.45
CA ASP A 483 -1.25 -25.28 34.30
C ASP A 483 -0.25 -24.92 33.18
N VAL A 484 -0.50 -25.39 31.97
CA VAL A 484 0.31 -25.12 30.77
C VAL A 484 0.24 -23.66 30.35
N TYR A 485 -0.87 -22.97 30.63
CA TYR A 485 -1.07 -21.57 30.22
C TYR A 485 -0.12 -20.62 30.96
N ASP A 486 0.24 -20.91 32.21
CA ASP A 486 1.19 -20.12 33.02
C ASP A 486 2.61 -20.09 32.44
N TYR A 487 2.92 -21.05 31.57
CA TYR A 487 4.24 -21.24 30.95
C TYR A 487 4.33 -20.62 29.54
N THR A 488 3.28 -19.95 29.09
CA THR A 488 3.26 -19.19 27.83
C THR A 488 3.78 -17.77 28.03
N GLU A 489 4.33 -17.16 26.99
CA GLU A 489 4.68 -15.75 27.00
C GLU A 489 3.41 -14.89 27.03
N LYS A 490 3.37 -13.90 27.94
CA LYS A 490 2.17 -13.09 28.19
C LYS A 490 1.68 -12.31 26.97
N CYS A 491 2.57 -12.02 26.02
CA CYS A 491 2.25 -11.31 24.79
C CYS A 491 1.27 -12.07 23.87
N PHE A 492 1.04 -13.37 24.10
CA PHE A 492 0.06 -14.17 23.35
C PHE A 492 -1.34 -14.23 23.98
N THR A 493 -1.55 -13.56 25.11
CA THR A 493 -2.84 -13.61 25.82
C THR A 493 -3.92 -12.79 25.12
N THR A 494 -5.17 -13.23 25.27
CA THR A 494 -6.37 -12.47 24.89
C THR A 494 -6.41 -11.12 25.59
N GLU A 495 -5.91 -11.02 26.84
CA GLU A 495 -5.78 -9.75 27.55
C GLU A 495 -4.87 -8.77 26.81
N LYS A 496 -3.67 -9.21 26.40
CA LYS A 496 -2.77 -8.37 25.60
C LYS A 496 -3.37 -8.00 24.25
N TYR A 497 -4.03 -8.93 23.57
CA TYR A 497 -4.75 -8.57 22.34
C TYR A 497 -5.77 -7.44 22.56
N ARG A 498 -6.56 -7.49 23.64
CA ARG A 498 -7.55 -6.46 23.97
C ARG A 498 -6.90 -5.11 24.25
N GLU A 499 -5.81 -5.14 25.01
CA GLU A 499 -5.06 -3.94 25.40
C GLU A 499 -4.39 -3.28 24.18
N ALA A 500 -3.91 -4.06 23.20
CA ALA A 500 -3.32 -3.56 21.95
C ALA A 500 -4.28 -2.65 21.17
N TYR A 501 -5.58 -2.95 21.23
CA TYR A 501 -6.64 -2.20 20.53
C TYR A 501 -7.51 -1.35 21.47
N SER A 502 -7.09 -1.15 22.73
CA SER A 502 -7.91 -0.46 23.75
C SER A 502 -8.10 1.04 23.49
N GLN A 503 -7.10 1.68 22.89
CA GLN A 503 -7.12 3.12 22.61
C GLN A 503 -7.93 3.43 21.35
N PRO A 504 -8.91 4.36 21.40
CA PRO A 504 -9.66 4.75 20.22
C PRO A 504 -8.79 5.56 19.25
N LEU A 505 -9.11 5.47 17.96
CA LEU A 505 -8.60 6.36 16.93
C LEU A 505 -9.75 7.23 16.44
N HIS A 506 -9.66 8.52 16.70
CA HIS A 506 -10.71 9.50 16.41
C HIS A 506 -10.64 9.98 14.95
N PRO A 507 -11.82 10.27 14.34
CA PRO A 507 -11.89 10.88 13.02
C PRO A 507 -11.20 12.25 13.01
N ILE A 508 -10.62 12.60 11.86
CA ILE A 508 -10.02 13.92 11.63
C ILE A 508 -11.08 14.78 10.92
N PRO A 509 -11.37 16.02 11.39
CA PRO A 509 -12.35 16.91 10.78
C PRO A 509 -12.11 17.16 9.29
N GLU A 510 -13.17 17.46 8.53
CA GLU A 510 -13.05 17.80 7.12
C GLU A 510 -12.32 19.13 6.90
N ARG A 511 -11.69 19.28 5.73
CA ARG A 511 -10.88 20.47 5.38
C ARG A 511 -11.60 21.80 5.57
N GLY A 512 -12.92 21.83 5.36
CA GLY A 512 -13.74 23.03 5.53
C GLY A 512 -13.81 23.53 6.99
N GLU A 513 -13.59 22.64 7.96
CA GLU A 513 -13.74 22.91 9.39
C GLU A 513 -12.43 23.32 10.06
N TRP A 514 -11.28 23.12 9.38
CA TRP A 514 -9.96 23.46 9.94
C TRP A 514 -9.79 24.96 10.21
N GLY A 515 -10.55 25.81 9.49
CA GLY A 515 -10.51 27.27 9.62
C GLY A 515 -11.05 27.81 10.95
N ILE A 516 -11.89 27.05 11.66
CA ILE A 516 -12.47 27.46 12.96
C ILE A 516 -11.42 27.41 14.08
N LEU A 517 -10.30 26.70 13.88
CA LEU A 517 -9.21 26.54 14.84
C LEU A 517 -7.99 27.45 14.56
N LYS A 518 -8.09 28.37 13.58
CA LYS A 518 -6.99 29.29 13.24
C LYS A 518 -6.67 30.33 14.30
N GLU A 519 -7.60 30.60 15.23
CA GLU A 519 -7.40 31.59 16.30
C GLU A 519 -6.43 31.11 17.39
N SER A 520 -6.01 29.84 17.39
CA SER A 520 -5.09 29.25 18.38
C SER A 520 -3.72 28.85 17.85
N LEU A 521 -3.37 29.16 16.59
CA LEU A 521 -2.12 28.69 15.95
C LEU A 521 -1.02 29.77 15.96
N ASN A 522 0.22 29.37 16.29
CA ASN A 522 1.39 30.25 16.25
C ASN A 522 1.80 30.57 14.79
N GLU A 523 2.44 31.72 14.56
CA GLU A 523 2.88 32.18 13.22
C GLU A 523 3.85 31.21 12.50
N GLU A 524 4.60 30.38 13.25
CA GLU A 524 5.51 29.38 12.67
C GLU A 524 4.80 28.14 12.10
N GLU A 525 3.60 27.82 12.60
CA GLU A 525 2.80 26.64 12.22
C GLU A 525 1.87 26.92 11.03
N ASN A 526 1.69 28.19 10.68
CA ASN A 526 0.99 28.65 9.47
C ASN A 526 1.91 28.70 8.22
N ARG A 527 3.14 28.16 8.29
CA ARG A 527 4.08 28.18 7.17
C ARG A 527 3.63 27.22 6.05
N ILE A 528 3.43 27.77 4.85
CA ILE A 528 3.05 27.00 3.67
C ILE A 528 4.20 26.07 3.25
N VAL A 529 3.96 24.76 3.30
CA VAL A 529 4.91 23.76 2.81
C VAL A 529 4.77 23.61 1.30
N ARG A 530 5.87 23.81 0.57
CA ARG A 530 5.90 23.65 -0.88
C ARG A 530 6.24 22.21 -1.27
N PRO A 531 5.76 21.70 -2.41
CA PRO A 531 6.10 20.35 -2.87
C PRO A 531 7.61 20.23 -3.17
N PRO A 532 8.18 19.01 -3.16
CA PRO A 532 9.59 18.76 -3.50
C PRO A 532 9.99 19.31 -4.87
N LYS A 533 11.29 19.55 -5.07
CA LYS A 533 11.82 19.99 -6.37
C LYS A 533 11.77 18.88 -7.43
N PHE A 534 11.93 17.63 -6.99
CA PHE A 534 11.94 16.51 -7.91
C PHE A 534 10.53 16.25 -8.47
N ARG A 535 10.44 16.09 -9.78
CA ARG A 535 9.21 15.72 -10.47
C ARG A 535 9.39 14.38 -11.12
N ARG A 536 8.30 13.61 -11.14
CA ARG A 536 8.25 12.36 -11.87
C ARG A 536 8.70 12.56 -13.35
N PRO A 537 9.69 11.80 -13.84
CA PRO A 537 10.10 11.88 -15.25
C PRO A 537 8.99 11.39 -16.20
N PRO A 538 8.98 11.81 -17.48
CA PRO A 538 7.98 11.39 -18.44
C PRO A 538 8.01 9.87 -18.67
N GLY A 539 6.89 9.18 -18.40
CA GLY A 539 6.79 7.73 -18.57
C GLY A 539 5.64 7.11 -17.78
N ARG A 540 5.15 5.95 -18.22
CA ARG A 540 4.06 5.24 -17.51
C ARG A 540 4.62 4.53 -16.27
N PRO A 541 4.03 4.71 -15.07
CA PRO A 541 4.34 3.88 -13.90
C PRO A 541 4.11 2.40 -14.20
N GLU A 542 5.08 1.56 -13.86
CA GLU A 542 4.79 0.14 -13.64
C GLU A 542 3.88 0.02 -12.42
N LYS A 543 2.72 -0.62 -12.56
CA LYS A 543 1.71 -0.70 -11.48
C LYS A 543 2.03 -1.77 -10.42
N LYS A 544 3.07 -2.58 -10.63
CA LYS A 544 3.55 -3.58 -9.67
C LYS A 544 5.08 -3.53 -9.66
N ARG A 545 5.74 -3.84 -8.53
CA ARG A 545 7.07 -4.46 -8.62
C ARG A 545 6.83 -5.78 -9.35
N ALA A 546 7.61 -6.08 -10.38
CA ALA A 546 7.48 -7.35 -11.08
C ALA A 546 7.59 -8.50 -10.07
N CYS A 547 6.45 -9.08 -9.71
CA CYS A 547 6.40 -10.36 -9.03
C CYS A 547 6.74 -11.42 -10.09
N ALA A 548 7.46 -12.47 -9.68
CA ALA A 548 8.06 -13.46 -10.58
C ALA A 548 7.05 -14.16 -11.51
N GLU A 549 5.75 -14.12 -11.20
CA GLU A 549 4.69 -14.72 -12.02
C GLU A 549 4.51 -14.07 -13.41
N GLU A 550 4.88 -12.80 -13.62
CA GLU A 550 4.78 -12.17 -14.95
C GLU A 550 6.01 -12.44 -15.85
N ALA A 551 7.07 -13.08 -15.33
CA ALA A 551 8.26 -13.43 -16.11
C ALA A 551 8.06 -14.62 -17.07
N GLY A 552 6.92 -15.32 -16.97
CA GLY A 552 6.54 -16.41 -17.87
C GLY A 552 5.97 -15.94 -19.22
N ARG A 553 5.70 -14.65 -19.41
CA ARG A 553 5.36 -14.13 -20.75
C ARG A 553 6.64 -14.04 -21.57
N VAL A 554 6.77 -14.96 -22.54
CA VAL A 554 7.74 -14.86 -23.64
C VAL A 554 7.67 -13.43 -24.18
N LYS A 555 8.70 -12.62 -23.90
CA LYS A 555 8.83 -11.29 -24.49
C LYS A 555 8.85 -11.52 -26.00
N HIS A 556 7.87 -10.98 -26.71
CA HIS A 556 7.80 -11.12 -28.16
C HIS A 556 9.06 -10.51 -28.75
N THR A 557 9.97 -11.36 -29.23
CA THR A 557 11.21 -10.90 -29.84
C THR A 557 10.85 -10.20 -31.14
N VAL A 558 11.15 -8.90 -31.22
CA VAL A 558 10.83 -8.10 -32.39
C VAL A 558 11.80 -8.47 -33.50
N HIS A 559 11.28 -8.96 -34.63
CA HIS A 559 12.05 -9.24 -35.84
C HIS A 559 11.97 -8.06 -36.79
N CYS A 560 13.12 -7.58 -37.27
CA CYS A 560 13.18 -6.54 -38.26
C CYS A 560 12.77 -7.08 -39.64
N SER A 561 11.65 -6.63 -40.20
CA SER A 561 11.19 -7.08 -41.53
C SER A 561 12.09 -6.63 -42.71
N ARG A 562 13.24 -5.99 -42.45
CA ARG A 562 14.23 -5.57 -43.47
C ARG A 562 15.46 -6.48 -43.49
N CYS A 563 15.91 -6.98 -42.35
CA CYS A 563 17.10 -7.84 -42.24
C CYS A 563 16.84 -9.16 -41.48
N ASN A 564 15.60 -9.41 -41.05
CA ASN A 564 15.15 -10.53 -40.21
C ASN A 564 15.86 -10.73 -38.86
N GLN A 565 16.77 -9.83 -38.48
CA GLN A 565 17.44 -9.89 -37.18
C GLN A 565 16.51 -9.42 -36.03
N THR A 566 16.77 -9.93 -34.84
CA THR A 566 16.03 -9.64 -33.62
C THR A 566 16.51 -8.35 -32.95
N GLY A 567 15.65 -7.71 -32.15
CA GLY A 567 16.05 -6.63 -31.24
C GLY A 567 15.95 -5.20 -31.78
N HIS A 568 15.43 -5.00 -33.00
CA HIS A 568 15.18 -3.67 -33.54
C HIS A 568 14.02 -3.66 -34.58
N TYR A 569 13.46 -2.48 -34.85
CA TYR A 569 12.38 -2.29 -35.82
C TYR A 569 12.94 -1.89 -37.20
N LYS A 570 12.15 -2.08 -38.28
CA LYS A 570 12.51 -1.65 -39.65
C LYS A 570 13.00 -0.20 -39.72
N ARG A 571 12.42 0.71 -38.91
CA ARG A 571 12.75 2.14 -38.86
C ARG A 571 14.12 2.45 -38.24
N THR A 572 14.65 1.55 -37.41
CA THR A 572 15.94 1.70 -36.73
C THR A 572 17.00 0.73 -37.29
N CYS A 573 16.69 0.09 -38.42
CA CYS A 573 17.57 -0.88 -39.07
C CYS A 573 18.64 -0.17 -39.88
N LYS A 574 19.91 -0.45 -39.56
CA LYS A 574 21.09 0.12 -40.22
C LYS A 574 21.54 -0.62 -41.50
N ALA A 575 20.82 -1.68 -41.91
CA ALA A 575 21.12 -2.37 -43.16
C ALA A 575 20.67 -1.51 -44.36
N ASP A 576 21.53 -1.28 -45.35
CA ASP A 576 21.22 -0.49 -46.53
C ASP A 576 20.35 -1.25 -47.55
N THR A 577 19.57 -0.50 -48.35
CA THR A 577 18.66 -1.07 -49.36
C THR A 577 19.41 -1.33 -50.67
N THR A 578 20.23 -2.36 -50.70
CA THR A 578 20.83 -2.92 -51.92
C THR A 578 21.05 -4.41 -51.66
N ALA A 579 20.56 -5.39 -52.42
CA ALA A 579 19.92 -5.45 -53.71
C ALA A 579 18.89 -6.61 -53.69
N ARG A 580 17.76 -6.45 -54.38
CA ARG A 580 17.14 -7.57 -55.07
C ARG A 580 17.98 -7.79 -56.33
N LEU A 581 18.34 -9.04 -56.62
CA LEU A 581 18.36 -9.66 -57.96
C LEU A 581 18.88 -11.11 -57.81
N ASP A 582 17.97 -12.05 -58.05
CA ASP A 582 18.09 -13.31 -58.82
C ASP A 582 19.30 -14.23 -58.56
N TYR A 583 19.10 -15.39 -57.93
CA TYR A 583 18.61 -16.67 -58.49
C TYR A 583 18.29 -17.65 -57.35
#